data_AF-A0A538KKE8-F1
#
_entry.id   AF-A0A538KKE8-F1
#
_cell.length_a   1.000
_cell.length_b   1.000
_cell.length_c   1.000
_cell.angle_alpha   90.00
_cell.angle_beta   90.00
_cell.angle_gamma   90.00
#
_symmetry.space_group_name_H-M   'P 1'
#
loop_
_entity.id
_entity.type
_entity.pdbx_description
1 polymer ?
#
loop_
_entity_poly.entity_id
_entity_poly.type
_entity_poly.pdbx_seq_one_letter_code
_entity_poly.pdbx_strand_id
1 'polypeptide(L)' 'MARHRRDLAWEGCLNVRDLGGHPIQDGGETRYGRVVRADGVRRLTDDGWKAVAD' A
#
# COMPACT_ATOMS: atom_id res chain seq x y z
N MET A 1 13.12 -1.38 -14.30
CA MET A 1 12.53 -0.82 -13.07
C MET A 1 11.03 -0.95 -13.19
N ALA A 2 10.40 -1.91 -12.51
CA ALA A 2 8.95 -2.02 -12.52
C ALA A 2 8.36 -0.74 -11.93
N ARG A 3 7.42 -0.11 -12.64
CA ARG A 3 6.76 1.11 -12.16
C ARG A 3 5.88 0.73 -10.97
N HIS A 4 6.35 1.04 -9.76
CA HIS A 4 5.56 0.83 -8.55
C HIS A 4 4.29 1.67 -8.61
N ARG A 5 3.13 1.04 -8.41
CA ARG A 5 1.85 1.74 -8.43
C ARG A 5 1.48 2.15 -7.01
N ARG A 6 1.24 3.45 -6.79
CA ARG A 6 0.77 3.95 -5.49
C ARG A 6 -0.64 3.46 -5.16
N ASP A 7 -1.52 3.43 -6.16
CA ASP A 7 -2.88 2.92 -5.99
C ASP A 7 -2.87 1.39 -6.04
N LEU A 8 -3.16 0.75 -4.90
CA LEU A 8 -3.24 -0.70 -4.78
C LEU A 8 -4.69 -1.16 -4.83
N ALA A 9 -4.93 -2.31 -5.45
CA ALA A 9 -6.24 -2.93 -5.54
C ALA A 9 -6.30 -4.12 -4.57
N TRP A 10 -6.74 -3.86 -3.34
CA TRP A 10 -7.02 -4.91 -2.35
C TRP A 10 -8.53 -5.01 -2.18
N GLU A 11 -9.11 -6.11 -2.69
CA GLU A 11 -10.56 -6.29 -2.65
C GLU A 11 -11.08 -6.25 -1.21
N GLY A 12 -12.17 -5.50 -1.01
CA GLY A 12 -12.76 -5.26 0.32
C GLY A 12 -12.19 -4.06 1.07
N CYS A 13 -11.10 -3.46 0.59
CA CYS A 13 -10.54 -2.23 1.11
C CYS A 13 -10.68 -1.06 0.12
N LEU A 14 -10.84 0.13 0.67
CA LEU A 14 -10.94 1.37 -0.10
C LEU A 14 -9.77 2.29 0.20
N ASN A 15 -9.46 3.16 -0.77
CA ASN A 15 -8.40 4.16 -0.64
C ASN A 15 -7.04 3.56 -0.25
N VAL A 16 -6.73 2.35 -0.74
CA VAL A 16 -5.47 1.67 -0.47
C VAL A 16 -4.35 2.36 -1.25
N ARG A 17 -3.32 2.83 -0.54
CA ARG A 17 -2.21 3.59 -1.10
C ARG A 17 -0.89 3.14 -0.51
N ASP A 18 0.07 2.82 -1.37
CA ASP A 18 1.48 2.77 -0.99
C ASP A 18 1.97 4.19 -0.70
N LEU A 19 2.60 4.36 0.46
CA LEU A 19 3.11 5.65 0.94
C LEU A 19 4.60 5.83 0.66
N GLY A 20 5.17 5.13 -0.31
CA GLY A 20 6.54 5.34 -0.76
C GLY A 20 6.75 6.68 -1.48
N GLY A 21 7.91 7.27 -1.27
CA GLY A 21 8.29 8.57 -1.83
C GLY A 21 7.76 9.78 -1.04
N HIS A 22 7.34 9.59 0.20
CA HIS A 22 7.01 10.69 1.11
C HIS A 22 8.23 11.06 1.96
N PRO A 23 8.53 12.35 2.15
CA PRO A 23 9.65 12.79 2.95
C PRO A 23 9.47 12.38 4.42
N ILE A 24 10.56 12.01 5.08
CA ILE A 24 10.60 11.74 6.52
C ILE A 24 11.41 12.82 7.24
N GLN A 25 11.16 12.98 8.55
CA GLN A 25 11.71 14.08 9.35
C GLN A 25 13.25 14.12 9.34
N ASP A 26 13.91 12.96 9.36
CA ASP A 26 15.37 12.85 9.43
C ASP A 26 16.04 12.88 8.03
N GLY A 27 15.29 13.30 7.00
CA GLY A 27 15.73 13.30 5.60
C GLY A 27 15.51 11.96 4.89
N GLY A 28 15.53 12.01 3.56
CA GLY A 28 15.17 10.88 2.71
C GLY A 28 13.66 10.69 2.55
N GLU A 29 13.27 9.52 2.04
CA GLU A 29 11.89 9.19 1.71
C GLU A 29 11.49 7.81 2.26
N THR A 30 10.21 7.63 2.54
CA THR A 30 9.60 6.32 2.76
C THR A 30 9.88 5.41 1.56
N ARG A 31 10.35 4.19 1.82
CA ARG A 31 10.59 3.20 0.77
C ARG A 31 9.26 2.68 0.22
N TYR A 32 9.15 2.58 -1.10
CA TYR A 32 8.03 1.89 -1.76
C TYR A 32 7.92 0.43 -1.27
N GLY A 33 6.68 -0.05 -1.10
CA GLY A 33 6.37 -1.40 -0.64
C GLY A 33 6.57 -1.63 0.86
N ARG A 34 6.74 -0.58 1.66
CA ARG A 34 6.98 -0.71 3.12
C ARG A 34 5.84 -0.23 4.00
N VAL A 35 5.12 0.81 3.59
CA VAL A 35 4.05 1.41 4.37
C VAL A 35 2.85 1.64 3.46
N VAL A 36 1.70 1.11 3.85
CA VAL A 36 0.44 1.22 3.12
C VAL A 36 -0.63 1.79 4.04
N ARG A 37 -1.47 2.68 3.51
CA ARG A 37 -2.69 3.18 4.18
C ARG A 37 -3.92 2.60 3.52
N ALA A 38 -4.94 2.25 4.30
CA ALA A 38 -6.27 1.86 3.83
C ALA A 38 -7.36 2.43 4.76
N ASP A 39 -8.64 2.29 4.38
CA ASP A 39 -9.78 2.57 5.26
C ASP A 39 -9.84 1.61 6.47
N GLY A 40 -9.66 0.31 6.24
CA GLY A 40 -9.55 -0.70 7.30
C GLY A 40 -9.48 -2.12 6.76
N VAL A 41 -8.49 -2.90 7.22
CA VAL A 41 -8.17 -4.24 6.71
C VAL A 41 -9.17 -5.33 7.10
N ARG A 42 -10.12 -5.03 7.98
CA ARG A 42 -11.09 -6.01 8.51
C ARG A 42 -12.07 -6.55 7.47
N ARG A 43 -12.15 -5.92 6.30
CA ARG A 43 -13.06 -6.29 5.21
C ARG A 43 -12.36 -6.96 4.03
N LEU A 44 -11.07 -7.23 4.14
CA LEU A 44 -10.34 -7.96 3.10
C LEU A 44 -11.01 -9.30 2.85
N THR A 45 -11.27 -9.58 1.58
CA THR A 45 -11.67 -10.92 1.11
C THR A 45 -10.43 -11.82 1.05
N ASP A 46 -10.62 -13.10 0.75
CA ASP A 46 -9.50 -14.02 0.52
C ASP A 46 -8.62 -13.56 -0.65
N ASP A 47 -9.23 -13.00 -1.71
CA ASP A 47 -8.49 -12.44 -2.84
C ASP A 47 -7.81 -11.11 -2.48
N GLY A 48 -8.44 -10.30 -1.63
CA GLY A 48 -7.80 -9.14 -1.01
C GLY A 48 -6.53 -9.51 -0.24
N TRP A 49 -6.57 -10.59 0.54
CA TRP A 49 -5.39 -11.08 1.27
C TRP A 49 -4.28 -11.63 0.37
N LYS A 50 -4.62 -12.29 -0.75
CA LYS A 50 -3.61 -12.69 -1.75
C LYS A 50 -2.91 -11.47 -2.33
N ALA A 51 -3.68 -10.44 -2.70
CA ALA A 51 -3.14 -9.19 -3.26
C ALA A 51 -2.28 -8.37 -2.26
N VAL A 52 -2.37 -8.64 -0.95
CA VAL A 52 -1.47 -8.06 0.07
C VAL A 52 -0.09 -8.72 0.05
N ALA A 53 -0.04 -10.01 -0.32
CA ALA A 53 1.18 -10.81 -0.29
C ALA A 53 2.00 -10.74 -1.59
N ASP A 54 1.42 -10.22 -2.68
CA ASP A 54 2.05 -10.01 -3.99
C ASP A 54 3.00 -8.79 -4.00
#